data_AF-A0A517TRL6-F1
#
_entry.id   AF-A0A517TRL6-F1
#
_cell.length_a   1.000
_cell.length_b   1.000
_cell.length_c   1.000
_cell.angle_alpha   90.00
_cell.angle_beta   90.00
_cell.angle_gamma   90.00
#
_symmetry.space_group_name_H-M   'P 1'
#
loop_
_entity.id
_entity.type
_entity.pdbx_description
1 polymer ?
#
loop_
_entity_poly.entity_id
_entity_poly.type
_entity_poly.pdbx_seq_one_letter_code
_entity_poly.pdbx_strand_id
1 'polypeptide(L)'
;MTYRRLRTFESLENRRALAVTAAVSAGGDLIVSGDADGAVEIVAVSAGAYRVTDNGVVIADADVLTGVTDDVRINLDRTAGADNSVTVTLGSNVVDTVYARLGNGNNTFQVSGTAVDDVNYRGGDGDDVVTLNATIESSAALQLGDGDNTVEISGAIGRLSIKGGDGDDQVTIDAAAEIERNLKLSLGDGDNTVTVAGTIDGSVVYDGRDGDDVITIAGTAVIADSVFARLGAGDNSLTHNGQIDGDLNVVSANADDAATVADTAVVGGATNLGLGEQQDFFARCGHGGSGFGMFGVGDRAMGFFYRGFQR
;
A
#
# COMPACT_ATOMS: atom_id res chain seq x y z
N MET A 1 -40.68 -53.99 35.70
CA MET A 1 -39.37 -53.53 35.24
C MET A 1 -39.56 -52.16 34.59
N THR A 2 -39.15 -51.11 35.27
CA THR A 2 -39.37 -49.72 34.83
C THR A 2 -38.09 -49.23 34.17
N TYR A 3 -38.10 -49.08 32.84
CA TYR A 3 -36.95 -48.53 32.11
C TYR A 3 -36.90 -47.01 32.32
N ARG A 4 -35.87 -46.53 33.01
CA ARG A 4 -35.52 -45.09 33.04
C ARG A 4 -34.97 -44.73 31.66
N ARG A 5 -35.71 -43.89 30.91
CA ARG A 5 -35.14 -43.17 29.76
C ARG A 5 -34.05 -42.23 30.28
N LEU A 6 -32.80 -42.50 29.93
CA LEU A 6 -31.73 -41.53 30.04
C LEU A 6 -32.08 -40.37 29.09
N ARG A 7 -32.05 -39.13 29.61
CA ARG A 7 -32.10 -37.94 28.78
C ARG A 7 -30.76 -37.89 28.05
N THR A 8 -30.78 -38.12 26.74
CA THR A 8 -29.65 -37.81 25.88
C THR A 8 -29.45 -36.31 25.94
N PHE A 9 -28.29 -35.89 26.45
CA PHE A 9 -27.82 -34.53 26.23
C PHE A 9 -27.27 -34.51 24.80
N GLU A 10 -27.93 -33.76 23.92
CA GLU A 10 -27.33 -33.42 22.64
C GLU A 10 -26.16 -32.48 22.93
N SER A 11 -25.01 -32.76 22.31
CA SER A 11 -23.91 -31.81 22.30
C SER A 11 -24.43 -30.53 21.65
N LEU A 12 -24.40 -29.41 22.37
CA LEU A 12 -24.50 -28.09 21.75
C LEU A 12 -23.52 -28.09 20.58
N GLU A 13 -24.02 -27.85 19.36
CA GLU A 13 -23.17 -27.67 18.21
C GLU A 13 -22.15 -26.58 18.56
N ASN A 14 -20.87 -26.86 18.33
CA ASN A 14 -19.86 -25.82 18.31
C ASN A 14 -20.22 -24.91 17.13
N ARG A 15 -21.04 -23.88 17.36
CA ARG A 15 -21.11 -22.72 16.49
C ARG A 15 -19.73 -22.08 16.55
N ARG A 16 -18.81 -22.55 15.71
CA ARG A 16 -17.59 -21.81 15.40
C ARG A 16 -18.09 -20.47 14.88
N ALA A 17 -17.86 -19.41 15.66
CA ALA A 17 -18.18 -18.06 15.26
C ALA A 17 -17.32 -17.74 14.03
N LEU A 18 -17.90 -17.89 12.85
CA LEU A 18 -17.40 -17.40 11.56
C LEU A 18 -17.83 -15.93 11.40
N ALA A 19 -17.87 -15.18 12.50
CA ALA A 19 -18.39 -13.81 12.50
C ALA A 19 -17.28 -12.86 12.92
N VAL A 20 -17.31 -11.65 12.37
CA VAL A 20 -16.46 -10.55 12.81
C VAL A 20 -16.66 -10.30 14.29
N THR A 21 -15.56 -10.06 14.99
CA THR A 21 -15.49 -9.66 16.38
C THR A 21 -14.71 -8.36 16.48
N ALA A 22 -15.11 -7.50 17.42
CA ALA A 22 -14.42 -6.25 17.72
C ALA A 22 -14.28 -6.10 19.24
N ALA A 23 -13.08 -5.76 19.71
CA ALA A 23 -12.80 -5.53 21.12
C ALA A 23 -11.65 -4.54 21.30
N VAL A 24 -11.61 -3.87 22.46
CA VAL A 24 -10.49 -3.00 22.85
C VAL A 24 -9.56 -3.76 23.78
N SER A 25 -8.26 -3.77 23.47
CA SER A 25 -7.24 -4.42 24.28
C SER A 25 -6.98 -3.62 25.56
N ALA A 26 -6.34 -4.23 26.55
CA ALA A 26 -5.93 -3.51 27.77
C ALA A 26 -4.89 -2.39 27.50
N GLY A 27 -4.24 -2.42 26.33
CA GLY A 27 -3.30 -1.39 25.87
C GLY A 27 -3.98 -0.23 25.12
N GLY A 28 -5.28 -0.32 24.82
CA GLY A 28 -5.99 0.68 24.03
C GLY A 28 -6.04 0.40 22.53
N ASP A 29 -5.68 -0.82 22.08
CA ASP A 29 -5.81 -1.23 20.68
C ASP A 29 -7.27 -1.60 20.37
N LEU A 30 -7.83 -1.09 19.28
CA LEU A 30 -9.04 -1.66 18.68
C LEU A 30 -8.65 -2.87 17.84
N ILE A 31 -9.11 -4.06 18.21
CA ILE A 31 -8.86 -5.31 17.49
C ILE A 31 -10.15 -5.74 16.80
N VAL A 32 -10.11 -5.81 15.47
CA VAL A 32 -11.18 -6.34 14.62
C VAL A 32 -10.68 -7.61 13.94
N SER A 33 -11.37 -8.73 14.13
CA SER A 33 -10.95 -10.01 13.54
C SER A 33 -12.11 -10.97 13.30
N GLY A 34 -11.96 -11.87 12.34
CA GLY A 34 -12.95 -12.90 12.04
C GLY A 34 -13.11 -13.15 10.55
N ASP A 35 -14.24 -13.74 10.20
CA ASP A 35 -14.72 -13.88 8.82
C ASP A 35 -15.81 -12.83 8.62
N ALA A 36 -15.68 -11.99 7.59
CA ALA A 36 -16.68 -10.97 7.26
C ALA A 36 -17.79 -11.58 6.40
N ASP A 37 -19.04 -11.26 6.74
CA ASP A 37 -20.20 -11.61 5.90
C ASP A 37 -20.43 -10.57 4.78
N GLY A 38 -19.81 -9.40 4.89
CA GLY A 38 -19.81 -8.34 3.88
C GLY A 38 -18.86 -7.21 4.23
N ALA A 39 -19.26 -5.97 3.93
CA ALA A 39 -18.45 -4.80 4.21
C ALA A 39 -18.33 -4.55 5.73
N VAL A 40 -17.09 -4.42 6.20
CA VAL A 40 -16.76 -4.07 7.58
C VAL A 40 -16.47 -2.58 7.67
N GLU A 41 -17.25 -1.84 8.45
CA GLU A 41 -17.04 -0.40 8.63
C GLU A 41 -16.63 -0.12 10.08
N ILE A 42 -15.50 0.55 10.26
CA ILE A 42 -14.98 0.99 11.55
C ILE A 42 -15.08 2.51 11.59
N VAL A 43 -16.00 3.04 12.40
CA VAL A 43 -16.33 4.46 12.40
C VAL A 43 -16.13 5.06 13.79
N ALA A 44 -15.31 6.10 13.87
CA ALA A 44 -15.19 6.93 15.06
C ALA A 44 -16.53 7.63 15.37
N VAL A 45 -16.97 7.50 16.62
CA VAL A 45 -18.24 8.10 17.09
C VAL A 45 -17.97 9.31 17.99
N SER A 46 -16.96 9.19 18.85
CA SER A 46 -16.47 10.26 19.72
C SER A 46 -15.02 9.97 20.13
N ALA A 47 -14.44 10.83 20.98
CA ALA A 47 -13.05 10.71 21.42
C ALA A 47 -12.74 9.29 21.98
N GLY A 48 -11.88 8.55 21.27
CA GLY A 48 -11.47 7.19 21.63
C GLY A 48 -12.60 6.14 21.61
N ALA A 49 -13.73 6.44 20.97
CA ALA A 49 -14.87 5.54 20.89
C ALA A 49 -15.27 5.26 19.44
N TYR A 50 -15.53 3.98 19.13
CA TYR A 50 -15.76 3.49 17.77
C TYR A 50 -17.03 2.66 17.67
N ARG A 51 -17.53 2.51 16.45
CA ARG A 51 -18.55 1.53 16.09
C ARG A 51 -18.01 0.67 14.97
N VAL A 52 -18.21 -0.64 15.08
CA VAL A 52 -17.86 -1.62 14.05
C VAL A 52 -19.12 -2.30 13.54
N THR A 53 -19.33 -2.28 12.23
CA THR A 53 -20.40 -3.00 11.53
C THR A 53 -19.82 -4.08 10.63
N ASP A 54 -20.61 -5.11 10.34
CA ASP A 54 -20.35 -6.11 9.29
C ASP A 54 -21.66 -6.29 8.49
N ASN A 55 -21.60 -6.01 7.19
CA ASN A 55 -22.77 -6.03 6.31
C ASN A 55 -23.95 -5.20 6.86
N GLY A 56 -23.65 -4.04 7.46
CA GLY A 56 -24.61 -3.14 8.10
C GLY A 56 -25.13 -3.59 9.47
N VAL A 57 -24.74 -4.78 9.96
CA VAL A 57 -25.07 -5.26 11.31
C VAL A 57 -24.03 -4.75 12.30
N VAL A 58 -24.47 -4.10 13.38
CA VAL A 58 -23.56 -3.62 14.44
C VAL A 58 -22.97 -4.81 15.19
N ILE A 59 -21.64 -4.96 15.13
CA ILE A 59 -20.87 -5.95 15.90
C ILE A 59 -20.60 -5.44 17.31
N ALA A 60 -20.16 -4.20 17.42
CA ALA A 60 -19.98 -3.49 18.68
C ALA A 60 -20.07 -1.97 18.44
N ASP A 61 -20.58 -1.24 19.41
CA ASP A 61 -20.80 0.20 19.34
C ASP A 61 -19.91 0.97 20.33
N ALA A 62 -20.14 2.28 20.39
CA ALA A 62 -19.37 3.20 21.21
C ALA A 62 -19.64 3.06 22.72
N ASP A 63 -20.56 2.18 23.16
CA ASP A 63 -20.71 1.85 24.58
C ASP A 63 -19.73 0.72 24.97
N VAL A 64 -19.31 -0.09 24.00
CA VAL A 64 -18.38 -1.22 24.19
C VAL A 64 -16.97 -0.86 23.77
N LEU A 65 -16.81 -0.26 22.59
CA LEU A 65 -15.53 0.07 21.99
C LEU A 65 -15.10 1.48 22.41
N THR A 66 -14.71 1.61 23.67
CA THR A 66 -14.22 2.87 24.26
C THR A 66 -12.77 2.73 24.71
N GLY A 67 -12.07 3.85 24.82
CA GLY A 67 -10.67 3.87 25.27
C GLY A 67 -9.68 3.39 24.21
N VAL A 68 -10.00 3.56 22.93
CA VAL A 68 -9.06 3.33 21.84
C VAL A 68 -8.11 4.53 21.79
N THR A 69 -6.83 4.27 22.13
CA THR A 69 -5.79 5.31 22.28
C THR A 69 -4.46 4.91 21.66
N ASP A 70 -4.40 3.72 21.05
CA ASP A 70 -3.17 3.13 20.49
C ASP A 70 -3.49 2.73 19.03
N ASP A 71 -3.44 1.44 18.70
CA ASP A 71 -3.62 0.97 17.32
C ASP A 71 -5.08 0.62 16.93
N VAL A 72 -5.35 0.60 15.63
CA VAL A 72 -6.46 -0.16 15.03
C VAL A 72 -5.88 -1.35 14.27
N ARG A 73 -6.12 -2.57 14.76
CA ARG A 73 -5.61 -3.81 14.16
C ARG A 73 -6.75 -4.63 13.57
N ILE A 74 -6.69 -4.84 12.27
CA ILE A 74 -7.69 -5.52 11.46
C ILE A 74 -7.05 -6.79 10.90
N ASN A 75 -7.59 -7.94 11.27
CA ASN A 75 -7.16 -9.25 10.79
C ASN A 75 -8.40 -10.04 10.34
N LEU A 76 -8.79 -9.84 9.10
CA LEU A 76 -9.84 -10.62 8.44
C LEU A 76 -9.19 -11.75 7.62
N ASP A 77 -9.99 -12.67 7.10
CA ASP A 77 -9.57 -13.91 6.43
C ASP A 77 -9.20 -15.09 7.38
N ARG A 78 -10.21 -15.64 8.05
CA ARG A 78 -10.16 -17.00 8.59
C ARG A 78 -10.57 -18.05 7.55
N THR A 79 -11.11 -17.63 6.41
CA THR A 79 -11.62 -18.45 5.31
C THR A 79 -10.87 -18.11 4.04
N ALA A 80 -9.82 -18.90 3.76
CA ALA A 80 -8.87 -18.63 2.69
C ALA A 80 -9.53 -18.23 1.36
N GLY A 81 -9.15 -17.05 0.85
CA GLY A 81 -9.54 -16.54 -0.45
C GLY A 81 -10.91 -15.85 -0.48
N ALA A 82 -11.45 -15.45 0.67
CA ALA A 82 -12.66 -14.65 0.73
C ALA A 82 -12.34 -13.16 0.51
N ASP A 83 -13.10 -12.52 -0.37
CA ASP A 83 -13.02 -11.07 -0.60
C ASP A 83 -13.46 -10.30 0.65
N ASN A 84 -12.62 -9.39 1.15
CA ASN A 84 -12.95 -8.55 2.30
C ASN A 84 -13.01 -7.08 1.92
N SER A 85 -14.07 -6.38 2.31
CA SER A 85 -14.20 -4.94 2.14
C SER A 85 -14.18 -4.25 3.50
N VAL A 86 -13.21 -3.34 3.72
CA VAL A 86 -12.98 -2.68 5.00
C VAL A 86 -12.86 -1.17 4.81
N THR A 87 -13.66 -0.42 5.55
CA THR A 87 -13.57 1.04 5.62
C THR A 87 -13.27 1.50 7.04
N VAL A 88 -12.23 2.31 7.22
CA VAL A 88 -11.85 2.91 8.49
C VAL A 88 -12.05 4.43 8.41
N THR A 89 -12.94 4.96 9.24
CA THR A 89 -13.19 6.40 9.39
C THR A 89 -12.77 6.83 10.79
N LEU A 90 -11.58 7.41 10.92
CA LEU A 90 -11.00 7.84 12.19
C LEU A 90 -11.59 9.16 12.69
N GLY A 91 -12.16 9.98 11.80
CA GLY A 91 -12.64 11.31 12.14
C GLY A 91 -11.49 12.16 12.72
N SER A 92 -11.67 12.65 13.95
CA SER A 92 -10.65 13.39 14.71
C SER A 92 -9.95 12.57 15.80
N ASN A 93 -10.21 11.26 15.88
CA ASN A 93 -9.47 10.40 16.80
C ASN A 93 -8.04 10.23 16.30
N VAL A 94 -7.10 10.27 17.25
CA VAL A 94 -5.68 9.98 17.02
C VAL A 94 -5.44 8.52 17.33
N VAL A 95 -4.85 7.80 16.38
CA VAL A 95 -4.37 6.41 16.56
C VAL A 95 -2.93 6.32 16.10
N ASP A 96 -2.14 5.46 16.72
CA ASP A 96 -0.73 5.31 16.37
C ASP A 96 -0.65 4.59 15.01
N THR A 97 -1.09 3.34 14.93
CA THR A 97 -1.07 2.59 13.67
C THR A 97 -2.45 2.04 13.27
N VAL A 98 -2.81 2.16 12.00
CA VAL A 98 -3.83 1.31 11.37
C VAL A 98 -3.15 0.15 10.66
N TYR A 99 -3.29 -1.05 11.19
CA TYR A 99 -2.78 -2.28 10.59
C TYR A 99 -3.92 -3.09 9.99
N ALA A 100 -3.87 -3.36 8.69
CA ALA A 100 -4.84 -4.18 7.98
C ALA A 100 -4.17 -5.38 7.31
N ARG A 101 -4.64 -6.57 7.69
CA ARG A 101 -4.35 -7.83 7.01
C ARG A 101 -5.67 -8.44 6.58
N LEU A 102 -5.92 -8.41 5.27
CA LEU A 102 -7.17 -8.91 4.68
C LEU A 102 -7.03 -10.27 4.01
N GLY A 103 -5.80 -10.80 3.93
CA GLY A 103 -5.57 -12.16 3.44
C GLY A 103 -5.70 -12.29 1.93
N ASN A 104 -6.09 -13.46 1.47
CA ASN A 104 -6.31 -13.72 0.04
C ASN A 104 -7.74 -13.34 -0.37
N GLY A 105 -8.00 -13.24 -1.67
CA GLY A 105 -9.25 -12.74 -2.24
C GLY A 105 -9.07 -11.31 -2.75
N ASN A 106 -10.07 -10.80 -3.46
CA ASN A 106 -10.04 -9.44 -3.99
C ASN A 106 -10.51 -8.49 -2.88
N ASN A 107 -9.59 -7.85 -2.18
CA ASN A 107 -9.93 -7.05 -1.01
C ASN A 107 -10.09 -5.57 -1.34
N THR A 108 -10.80 -4.85 -0.49
CA THR A 108 -10.90 -3.39 -0.53
C THR A 108 -10.57 -2.82 0.84
N PHE A 109 -9.63 -1.89 0.91
CA PHE A 109 -9.24 -1.21 2.14
C PHE A 109 -9.24 0.31 1.96
N GLN A 110 -10.05 0.99 2.76
CA GLN A 110 -10.14 2.45 2.75
C GLN A 110 -9.85 3.03 4.13
N VAL A 111 -9.04 4.09 4.18
CA VAL A 111 -8.80 4.87 5.41
C VAL A 111 -9.10 6.34 5.16
N SER A 112 -9.85 6.95 6.08
CA SER A 112 -10.12 8.39 6.11
C SER A 112 -10.06 8.97 7.52
N GLY A 113 -9.73 10.26 7.62
CA GLY A 113 -9.57 10.97 8.90
C GLY A 113 -8.30 11.81 8.94
N THR A 114 -8.04 12.48 10.05
CA THR A 114 -6.98 13.50 10.11
C THR A 114 -5.84 13.18 11.07
N ALA A 115 -5.83 12.03 11.74
CA ALA A 115 -4.82 11.74 12.75
C ALA A 115 -4.52 10.24 12.87
N VAL A 116 -3.62 9.77 12.03
CA VAL A 116 -2.97 8.46 12.15
C VAL A 116 -1.47 8.66 11.97
N ASP A 117 -0.63 8.02 12.77
CA ASP A 117 0.82 8.12 12.58
C ASP A 117 1.26 7.20 11.42
N ASP A 118 0.89 5.92 11.49
CA ASP A 118 1.25 4.93 10.48
C ASP A 118 0.06 4.14 9.90
N VAL A 119 0.11 3.81 8.62
CA VAL A 119 -0.80 2.87 7.96
C VAL A 119 -0.01 1.72 7.38
N ASN A 120 -0.37 0.50 7.75
CA ASN A 120 0.25 -0.73 7.26
C ASN A 120 -0.82 -1.63 6.65
N TYR A 121 -0.78 -1.78 5.32
CA TYR A 121 -1.63 -2.72 4.60
C TYR A 121 -0.82 -3.95 4.15
N ARG A 122 -1.41 -5.12 4.33
CA ARG A 122 -0.89 -6.38 3.80
C ARG A 122 -2.03 -7.21 3.19
N GLY A 123 -2.05 -7.23 1.87
CA GLY A 123 -2.85 -8.16 1.08
C GLY A 123 -2.18 -9.53 0.91
N GLY A 124 -2.78 -10.32 0.04
CA GLY A 124 -2.41 -11.70 -0.26
C GLY A 124 -2.50 -11.95 -1.77
N ASP A 125 -3.02 -13.10 -2.17
CA ASP A 125 -3.34 -13.34 -3.58
C ASP A 125 -4.73 -12.74 -3.89
N GLY A 126 -4.89 -12.03 -5.01
CA GLY A 126 -6.14 -11.45 -5.46
C GLY A 126 -6.01 -9.96 -5.79
N ASP A 127 -6.97 -9.44 -6.54
CA ASP A 127 -6.95 -8.05 -7.00
C ASP A 127 -7.40 -7.12 -5.86
N ASP A 128 -6.47 -6.45 -5.20
CA ASP A 128 -6.77 -5.58 -4.07
C ASP A 128 -6.96 -4.12 -4.48
N VAL A 129 -7.85 -3.42 -3.79
CA VAL A 129 -8.08 -1.97 -3.94
C VAL A 129 -7.77 -1.26 -2.63
N VAL A 130 -6.83 -0.32 -2.63
CA VAL A 130 -6.45 0.46 -1.44
C VAL A 130 -6.63 1.96 -1.69
N THR A 131 -7.44 2.62 -0.86
CA THR A 131 -7.67 4.07 -0.94
C THR A 131 -7.27 4.76 0.37
N LEU A 132 -6.31 5.68 0.31
CA LEU A 132 -5.90 6.50 1.46
C LEU A 132 -6.30 7.96 1.25
N ASN A 133 -7.34 8.37 1.98
CA ASN A 133 -7.84 9.74 2.05
C ASN A 133 -7.78 10.24 3.51
N ALA A 134 -6.60 10.13 4.10
CA ALA A 134 -6.33 10.53 5.47
C ALA A 134 -5.03 11.33 5.58
N THR A 135 -4.90 12.10 6.66
CA THR A 135 -3.60 12.65 7.08
C THR A 135 -2.86 11.60 7.89
N ILE A 136 -1.73 11.12 7.34
CA ILE A 136 -0.84 10.09 7.91
C ILE A 136 0.50 10.76 8.23
N GLU A 137 0.80 11.00 9.50
CA GLU A 137 1.93 11.87 9.91
C GLU A 137 3.31 11.23 9.65
N SER A 138 3.47 9.93 9.92
CA SER A 138 4.73 9.22 9.76
C SER A 138 4.82 8.53 8.40
N SER A 139 4.12 7.41 8.22
CA SER A 139 4.30 6.60 7.02
C SER A 139 3.13 5.69 6.65
N ALA A 140 2.97 5.47 5.35
CA ALA A 140 2.09 4.44 4.80
C ALA A 140 2.95 3.38 4.07
N ALA A 141 2.83 2.12 4.51
CA ALA A 141 3.47 0.97 3.89
C ALA A 141 2.41 -0.01 3.38
N LEU A 142 2.29 -0.11 2.06
CA LEU A 142 1.31 -0.95 1.38
C LEU A 142 2.04 -2.14 0.75
N GLN A 143 1.74 -3.35 1.22
CA GLN A 143 2.16 -4.61 0.61
C GLN A 143 0.93 -5.22 -0.02
N LEU A 144 0.78 -5.05 -1.33
CA LEU A 144 -0.44 -5.41 -2.04
C LEU A 144 -0.54 -6.94 -2.17
N GLY A 145 0.55 -7.60 -2.55
CA GLY A 145 0.55 -9.04 -2.79
C GLY A 145 0.49 -9.33 -4.27
N ASP A 146 0.03 -10.50 -4.66
CA ASP A 146 -0.10 -10.91 -6.07
C ASP A 146 -1.54 -10.65 -6.54
N GLY A 147 -1.73 -10.28 -7.80
CA GLY A 147 -3.00 -9.85 -8.38
C GLY A 147 -2.89 -8.46 -9.01
N ASP A 148 -3.91 -8.04 -9.75
CA ASP A 148 -3.94 -6.75 -10.42
C ASP A 148 -4.43 -5.68 -9.42
N ASN A 149 -3.52 -5.07 -8.67
CA ASN A 149 -3.91 -4.22 -7.54
C ASN A 149 -4.10 -2.76 -7.95
N THR A 150 -5.00 -2.05 -7.27
CA THR A 150 -5.24 -0.61 -7.47
C THR A 150 -5.00 0.17 -6.19
N VAL A 151 -4.21 1.24 -6.26
CA VAL A 151 -3.96 2.16 -5.15
C VAL A 151 -4.31 3.60 -5.54
N GLU A 152 -5.10 4.27 -4.70
CA GLU A 152 -5.46 5.68 -4.85
C GLU A 152 -5.09 6.46 -3.57
N ILE A 153 -4.29 7.51 -3.74
CA ILE A 153 -3.82 8.37 -2.65
C ILE A 153 -4.28 9.79 -2.91
N SER A 154 -5.10 10.33 -2.00
CA SER A 154 -5.58 11.71 -2.04
C SER A 154 -5.30 12.50 -0.76
N GLY A 155 -4.83 11.83 0.30
CA GLY A 155 -4.47 12.45 1.57
C GLY A 155 -3.04 12.98 1.66
N ALA A 156 -2.70 13.52 2.83
CA ALA A 156 -1.33 13.93 3.17
C ALA A 156 -0.61 12.81 3.91
N ILE A 157 0.59 12.42 3.48
CA ILE A 157 1.33 11.29 4.04
C ILE A 157 2.80 11.68 4.26
N GLY A 158 3.35 11.39 5.45
CA GLY A 158 4.74 11.67 5.76
C GLY A 158 5.72 10.94 4.81
N ARG A 159 5.57 9.62 4.64
CA ARG A 159 6.34 8.80 3.67
C ARG A 159 5.45 7.71 3.11
N LEU A 160 5.52 7.49 1.80
CA LEU A 160 4.73 6.44 1.14
C LEU A 160 5.64 5.38 0.53
N SER A 161 5.38 4.12 0.86
CA SER A 161 6.01 2.96 0.24
C SER A 161 4.94 1.98 -0.23
N ILE A 162 4.90 1.72 -1.53
CA ILE A 162 4.00 0.76 -2.14
C ILE A 162 4.82 -0.35 -2.75
N LYS A 163 4.45 -1.59 -2.42
CA LYS A 163 5.07 -2.78 -2.95
C LYS A 163 3.99 -3.72 -3.48
N GLY A 164 4.06 -3.99 -4.77
CA GLY A 164 3.28 -5.02 -5.45
C GLY A 164 3.98 -6.38 -5.47
N GLY A 165 3.37 -7.30 -6.19
CA GLY A 165 3.80 -8.68 -6.39
C GLY A 165 3.81 -9.02 -7.87
N ASP A 166 3.22 -10.14 -8.24
CA ASP A 166 2.95 -10.47 -9.63
C ASP A 166 1.56 -9.92 -10.02
N GLY A 167 1.41 -9.25 -11.16
CA GLY A 167 0.13 -8.72 -11.63
C GLY A 167 0.23 -7.28 -12.16
N ASP A 168 -0.79 -6.83 -12.89
CA ASP A 168 -0.82 -5.51 -13.49
C ASP A 168 -1.29 -4.48 -12.45
N ASP A 169 -0.36 -3.83 -11.75
CA ASP A 169 -0.71 -2.87 -10.69
C ASP A 169 -0.96 -1.45 -11.23
N GLN A 170 -1.96 -0.77 -10.65
CA GLN A 170 -2.26 0.63 -10.91
C GLN A 170 -2.09 1.48 -9.64
N VAL A 171 -1.26 2.52 -9.70
CA VAL A 171 -1.06 3.48 -8.61
C VAL A 171 -1.34 4.90 -9.07
N THR A 172 -2.25 5.58 -8.37
CA THR A 172 -2.58 6.99 -8.59
C THR A 172 -2.29 7.80 -7.33
N ILE A 173 -1.40 8.79 -7.47
CA ILE A 173 -1.17 9.85 -6.49
C ILE A 173 -1.88 11.10 -6.99
N ASP A 174 -3.05 11.40 -6.43
CA ASP A 174 -3.92 12.46 -6.90
C ASP A 174 -3.30 13.85 -6.74
N ALA A 175 -3.81 14.81 -7.51
CA ALA A 175 -3.37 16.21 -7.46
C ALA A 175 -3.54 16.86 -6.07
N ALA A 176 -4.43 16.33 -5.23
CA ALA A 176 -4.63 16.80 -3.86
C ALA A 176 -3.69 16.14 -2.84
N ALA A 177 -2.98 15.07 -3.21
CA ALA A 177 -2.10 14.37 -2.30
C ALA A 177 -0.81 15.16 -2.03
N GLU A 178 -0.35 15.08 -0.79
CA GLU A 178 0.90 15.70 -0.32
C GLU A 178 1.76 14.63 0.35
N ILE A 179 2.92 14.32 -0.21
CA ILE A 179 3.89 13.39 0.38
C ILE A 179 5.08 14.19 0.93
N GLU A 180 5.18 14.30 2.25
CA GLU A 180 6.16 15.21 2.90
C GLU A 180 7.63 14.74 2.76
N ARG A 181 7.83 13.47 2.38
CA ARG A 181 9.16 12.88 2.22
C ARG A 181 9.18 12.09 0.91
N ASN A 182 9.66 10.86 0.96
CA ASN A 182 9.89 10.06 -0.23
C ASN A 182 8.66 9.24 -0.62
N LEU A 183 8.46 9.11 -1.92
CA LEU A 183 7.57 8.14 -2.54
C LEU A 183 8.41 6.99 -3.09
N LYS A 184 8.17 5.77 -2.60
CA LYS A 184 8.81 4.55 -3.11
C LYS A 184 7.76 3.62 -3.70
N LEU A 185 7.97 3.22 -4.93
CA LEU A 185 7.15 2.27 -5.68
C LEU A 185 8.04 1.10 -6.12
N SER A 186 7.61 -0.11 -5.79
CA SER A 186 8.26 -1.34 -6.24
C SER A 186 7.17 -2.33 -6.58
N LEU A 187 6.62 -2.21 -7.79
CA LEU A 187 5.36 -2.85 -8.15
C LEU A 187 5.52 -4.33 -8.54
N GLY A 188 6.73 -4.77 -8.84
CA GLY A 188 6.98 -6.20 -9.05
C GLY A 188 6.84 -6.53 -10.53
N ASP A 189 6.31 -7.69 -10.86
CA ASP A 189 6.26 -8.18 -12.25
C ASP A 189 4.82 -7.96 -12.79
N GLY A 190 4.66 -7.55 -14.05
CA GLY A 190 3.36 -7.21 -14.66
C GLY A 190 3.37 -5.83 -15.33
N ASP A 191 2.34 -5.51 -16.10
CA ASP A 191 2.25 -4.26 -16.86
C ASP A 191 1.73 -3.14 -15.94
N ASN A 192 2.63 -2.47 -15.21
CA ASN A 192 2.21 -1.54 -14.17
C ASN A 192 1.95 -0.12 -14.70
N THR A 193 0.93 0.54 -14.15
CA THR A 193 0.61 1.94 -14.46
C THR A 193 0.73 2.83 -13.24
N VAL A 194 1.57 3.88 -13.32
CA VAL A 194 1.74 4.87 -12.26
C VAL A 194 1.40 6.27 -12.76
N THR A 195 0.53 6.97 -12.04
CA THR A 195 0.29 8.41 -12.23
C THR A 195 0.62 9.18 -10.96
N VAL A 196 1.52 10.16 -11.09
CA VAL A 196 1.85 11.11 -10.02
C VAL A 196 1.35 12.49 -10.44
N ALA A 197 0.37 13.02 -9.71
CA ALA A 197 -0.22 14.34 -9.96
C ALA A 197 -0.10 15.30 -8.76
N GLY A 198 0.13 14.77 -7.56
CA GLY A 198 0.26 15.53 -6.31
C GLY A 198 1.65 16.11 -6.04
N THR A 199 1.85 16.62 -4.82
CA THR A 199 3.11 17.23 -4.38
C THR A 199 3.93 16.21 -3.59
N ILE A 200 5.22 16.09 -3.91
CA ILE A 200 6.19 15.24 -3.22
C ILE A 200 7.38 16.11 -2.77
N ASP A 201 7.55 16.30 -1.47
CA ASP A 201 8.63 17.12 -0.92
C ASP A 201 9.99 16.40 -0.92
N GLY A 202 10.00 15.09 -1.12
CA GLY A 202 11.21 14.28 -1.27
C GLY A 202 11.39 13.69 -2.66
N SER A 203 12.15 12.60 -2.71
CA SER A 203 12.44 11.89 -3.95
C SER A 203 11.35 10.88 -4.32
N VAL A 204 11.15 10.68 -5.62
CA VAL A 204 10.35 9.58 -6.17
C VAL A 204 11.27 8.48 -6.64
N VAL A 205 11.03 7.25 -6.20
CA VAL A 205 11.78 6.05 -6.62
C VAL A 205 10.79 5.02 -7.16
N TYR A 206 11.04 4.55 -8.37
CA TYR A 206 10.26 3.51 -9.04
C TYR A 206 11.17 2.36 -9.50
N ASP A 207 10.69 1.12 -9.32
CA ASP A 207 11.33 -0.14 -9.72
C ASP A 207 10.24 -1.10 -10.24
N GLY A 208 10.11 -1.22 -11.57
CA GLY A 208 9.04 -1.95 -12.27
C GLY A 208 9.40 -3.37 -12.73
N ARG A 209 10.67 -3.79 -12.58
CA ARG A 209 11.16 -5.15 -12.92
C ARG A 209 10.82 -5.66 -14.31
N ASP A 210 9.82 -6.51 -14.47
CA ASP A 210 9.47 -7.20 -15.71
C ASP A 210 8.03 -6.82 -16.08
N GLY A 211 7.79 -6.34 -17.30
CA GLY A 211 6.46 -5.95 -17.78
C GLY A 211 6.51 -4.64 -18.56
N ASP A 212 5.42 -4.31 -19.27
CA ASP A 212 5.32 -3.09 -20.05
C ASP A 212 4.82 -1.94 -19.16
N ASP A 213 5.74 -1.28 -18.45
CA ASP A 213 5.37 -0.27 -17.46
C ASP A 213 5.09 1.11 -18.08
N VAL A 214 4.09 1.81 -17.53
CA VAL A 214 3.72 3.19 -17.90
C VAL A 214 3.77 4.10 -16.69
N ILE A 215 4.64 5.10 -16.73
CA ILE A 215 4.77 6.11 -15.66
C ILE A 215 4.45 7.49 -16.22
N THR A 216 3.52 8.18 -15.56
CA THR A 216 3.17 9.57 -15.88
C THR A 216 3.39 10.47 -14.68
N ILE A 217 4.29 11.44 -14.82
CA ILE A 217 4.37 12.60 -13.93
C ILE A 217 3.52 13.69 -14.57
N ALA A 218 2.34 13.93 -14.00
CA ALA A 218 1.35 14.84 -14.55
C ALA A 218 1.80 16.31 -14.44
N GLY A 219 1.19 17.19 -15.24
CA GLY A 219 1.56 18.61 -15.27
C GLY A 219 1.30 19.37 -13.96
N THR A 220 0.48 18.82 -13.07
CA THR A 220 0.23 19.37 -11.73
C THR A 220 1.25 18.89 -10.70
N ALA A 221 2.03 17.86 -11.00
CA ALA A 221 2.96 17.28 -10.06
C ALA A 221 4.12 18.21 -9.76
N VAL A 222 4.48 18.31 -8.48
CA VAL A 222 5.65 19.05 -8.00
C VAL A 222 6.48 18.10 -7.14
N ILE A 223 7.72 17.84 -7.57
CA ILE A 223 8.66 16.96 -6.88
C ILE A 223 9.86 17.81 -6.47
N ALA A 224 10.04 18.04 -5.17
CA ALA A 224 11.03 18.99 -4.66
C ALA A 224 12.47 18.43 -4.65
N ASP A 225 12.64 17.13 -4.89
CA ASP A 225 13.95 16.51 -5.05
C ASP A 225 14.02 15.78 -6.40
N SER A 226 14.50 14.55 -6.43
CA SER A 226 14.88 13.84 -7.65
C SER A 226 13.93 12.69 -7.95
N VAL A 227 13.86 12.32 -9.22
CA VAL A 227 13.13 11.14 -9.68
C VAL A 227 14.13 10.10 -10.15
N PHE A 228 13.99 8.89 -9.63
CA PHE A 228 14.75 7.70 -10.03
C PHE A 228 13.77 6.64 -10.52
N ALA A 229 13.68 6.48 -11.83
CA ALA A 229 12.85 5.45 -12.46
C ALA A 229 13.76 4.37 -13.04
N ARG A 230 13.69 3.18 -12.45
CA ARG A 230 14.16 1.95 -13.07
C ARG A 230 12.93 1.27 -13.64
N LEU A 231 12.76 1.34 -14.96
CA LEU A 231 11.59 0.80 -15.64
C LEU A 231 11.63 -0.72 -15.56
N GLY A 232 12.50 -1.37 -16.34
CA GLY A 232 12.57 -2.82 -16.26
C GLY A 232 12.98 -3.45 -17.57
N ALA A 233 12.72 -4.74 -17.69
CA ALA A 233 12.43 -5.39 -18.97
C ALA A 233 11.04 -4.98 -19.48
N GLY A 234 10.62 -5.46 -20.65
CA GLY A 234 9.37 -5.05 -21.31
C GLY A 234 9.47 -3.74 -22.09
N ASP A 235 8.41 -3.36 -22.78
CA ASP A 235 8.28 -2.14 -23.57
C ASP A 235 7.72 -1.01 -22.69
N ASN A 236 8.63 -0.23 -22.11
CA ASN A 236 8.30 0.72 -21.06
C ASN A 236 8.15 2.15 -21.57
N SER A 237 7.35 2.95 -20.85
CA SER A 237 7.23 4.39 -21.11
C SER A 237 7.19 5.25 -19.85
N LEU A 238 7.95 6.35 -19.86
CA LEU A 238 7.87 7.42 -18.87
C LEU A 238 7.55 8.74 -19.57
N THR A 239 6.53 9.44 -19.08
CA THR A 239 6.19 10.80 -19.51
C THR A 239 6.28 11.77 -18.34
N HIS A 240 7.10 12.81 -18.49
CA HIS A 240 7.24 13.91 -17.53
C HIS A 240 6.61 15.19 -18.07
N ASN A 241 5.56 15.68 -17.39
CA ASN A 241 4.86 16.91 -17.72
C ASN A 241 4.95 17.98 -16.61
N GLY A 242 5.36 17.60 -15.39
CA GLY A 242 5.29 18.42 -14.18
C GLY A 242 6.59 19.15 -13.87
N GLN A 243 6.82 19.42 -12.58
CA GLN A 243 8.03 20.03 -12.06
C GLN A 243 8.83 19.03 -11.21
N ILE A 244 10.12 18.91 -11.50
CA ILE A 244 11.12 18.23 -10.68
C ILE A 244 12.20 19.26 -10.35
N ASP A 245 12.45 19.55 -9.09
CA ASP A 245 13.46 20.54 -8.68
C ASP A 245 14.88 19.94 -8.74
N GLY A 246 15.01 18.62 -8.54
CA GLY A 246 16.25 17.87 -8.63
C GLY A 246 16.49 17.23 -9.99
N ASP A 247 17.13 16.05 -9.98
CA ASP A 247 17.50 15.31 -11.18
C ASP A 247 16.37 14.38 -11.65
N LEU A 248 16.22 14.23 -12.96
CA LEU A 248 15.42 13.17 -13.57
C LEU A 248 16.36 12.07 -14.07
N ASN A 249 16.27 10.89 -13.46
CA ASN A 249 17.09 9.72 -13.78
C ASN A 249 16.20 8.56 -14.22
N VAL A 250 16.31 8.15 -15.48
CA VAL A 250 15.53 7.05 -16.04
C VAL A 250 16.47 6.03 -16.64
N VAL A 251 16.30 4.76 -16.26
CA VAL A 251 17.05 3.63 -16.82
C VAL A 251 16.11 2.47 -17.10
N SER A 252 16.41 1.72 -18.16
CA SER A 252 15.63 0.57 -18.57
C SER A 252 16.52 -0.49 -19.23
N ALA A 253 16.03 -1.72 -19.33
CA ALA A 253 16.77 -2.82 -19.96
C ALA A 253 16.72 -2.75 -21.49
N ASN A 254 15.68 -2.15 -22.06
CA ASN A 254 15.49 -2.07 -23.51
C ASN A 254 15.80 -0.67 -24.04
N ALA A 255 16.57 -0.60 -25.14
CA ALA A 255 16.92 0.67 -25.77
C ALA A 255 15.75 1.31 -26.55
N ASP A 256 14.72 0.52 -26.84
CA ASP A 256 13.53 0.94 -27.57
C ASP A 256 12.43 1.51 -26.65
N ASP A 257 12.65 1.51 -25.33
CA ASP A 257 11.77 2.15 -24.35
C ASP A 257 11.63 3.65 -24.62
N ALA A 258 10.57 4.26 -24.08
CA ALA A 258 10.29 5.67 -24.26
C ALA A 258 10.46 6.46 -22.95
N ALA A 259 11.23 7.54 -22.98
CA ALA A 259 11.24 8.55 -21.92
C ALA A 259 11.04 9.94 -22.53
N THR A 260 9.87 10.52 -22.32
CA THR A 260 9.46 11.81 -22.88
C THR A 260 9.39 12.87 -21.80
N VAL A 261 10.08 13.99 -22.02
CA VAL A 261 9.96 15.20 -21.20
C VAL A 261 9.25 16.26 -22.03
N ALA A 262 8.08 16.71 -21.58
CA ALA A 262 7.30 17.70 -22.31
C ALA A 262 7.98 19.07 -22.33
N ASP A 263 7.70 19.88 -23.36
CA ASP A 263 8.25 21.24 -23.48
C ASP A 263 7.86 22.16 -22.30
N THR A 264 6.74 21.86 -21.63
CA THR A 264 6.26 22.58 -20.46
C THR A 264 6.82 22.06 -19.14
N ALA A 265 7.47 20.90 -19.15
CA ALA A 265 7.98 20.26 -17.95
C ALA A 265 9.26 20.96 -17.47
N VAL A 266 9.47 20.95 -16.16
CA VAL A 266 10.66 21.55 -15.52
C VAL A 266 11.48 20.44 -14.87
N VAL A 267 12.78 20.46 -15.14
CA VAL A 267 13.79 19.70 -14.41
C VAL A 267 14.85 20.70 -13.96
N GLY A 268 14.98 20.91 -12.65
CA GLY A 268 15.92 21.87 -12.07
C GLY A 268 17.36 21.39 -12.10
N GLY A 269 17.56 20.08 -12.03
CA GLY A 269 18.84 19.39 -12.11
C GLY A 269 19.17 18.84 -13.50
N ALA A 270 19.84 17.69 -13.53
CA ALA A 270 20.19 16.97 -14.75
C ALA A 270 19.08 16.02 -15.20
N THR A 271 18.95 15.87 -16.52
CA THR A 271 18.12 14.82 -17.14
C THR A 271 19.04 13.72 -17.68
N ASN A 272 19.00 12.55 -17.07
CA ASN A 272 19.82 11.39 -17.40
C ASN A 272 18.90 10.26 -17.88
N LEU A 273 18.93 9.97 -19.18
CA LEU A 273 18.12 8.93 -19.82
C LEU A 273 19.04 7.81 -20.32
N GLY A 274 19.17 6.74 -19.54
CA GLY A 274 19.96 5.55 -19.83
C GLY A 274 19.07 4.38 -20.29
N LEU A 275 18.39 4.57 -21.41
CA LEU A 275 17.51 3.55 -22.00
C LEU A 275 18.36 2.44 -22.63
N GLY A 276 18.08 1.19 -22.26
CA GLY A 276 18.92 0.04 -22.63
C GLY A 276 20.26 -0.05 -21.88
N GLU A 277 20.48 0.80 -20.86
CA GLU A 277 21.72 0.84 -20.07
C GLU A 277 21.59 0.16 -18.70
N GLN A 278 20.44 -0.47 -18.41
CA GLN A 278 20.27 -1.21 -17.16
C GLN A 278 21.25 -2.39 -17.12
N GLN A 279 22.19 -2.34 -16.16
CA GLN A 279 23.12 -3.44 -15.93
C GLN A 279 22.54 -4.44 -14.94
N ASP A 280 22.23 -5.64 -15.42
CA ASP A 280 21.96 -6.77 -14.55
C ASP A 280 23.26 -7.35 -14.00
N PHE A 281 23.56 -7.11 -12.73
CA PHE A 281 24.59 -7.86 -12.04
C PHE A 281 24.08 -9.29 -11.73
N PHE A 282 24.01 -10.16 -12.74
CA PHE A 282 23.88 -11.60 -12.55
C PHE A 282 25.21 -12.21 -12.09
N ALA A 283 25.66 -11.86 -10.88
CA ALA A 283 26.68 -12.63 -10.19
C ALA A 283 26.01 -13.81 -9.49
N ARG A 284 26.11 -14.97 -10.15
CA ARG A 284 25.88 -16.32 -9.65
C ARG A 284 26.35 -16.49 -8.19
N CYS A 285 25.47 -16.28 -7.21
CA CYS A 285 25.69 -16.61 -5.80
C CYS A 285 24.38 -17.12 -5.20
N GLY A 286 24.36 -18.37 -4.76
CA GLY A 286 23.22 -18.98 -4.09
C GLY A 286 22.92 -18.31 -2.74
N HIS A 287 21.63 -18.33 -2.39
CA HIS A 287 21.03 -17.94 -1.11
C HIS A 287 21.09 -16.45 -0.74
N GLY A 288 19.95 -15.78 -0.95
CA GLY A 288 19.37 -14.84 0.02
C GLY A 288 19.87 -13.40 -0.01
N GLY A 289 19.12 -12.54 -0.70
CA GLY A 289 18.93 -11.14 -0.33
C GLY A 289 19.87 -10.11 -0.98
N SER A 290 19.26 -8.99 -1.37
CA SER A 290 19.85 -7.74 -1.88
C SER A 290 20.53 -7.80 -3.25
N GLY A 291 19.72 -7.65 -4.30
CA GLY A 291 20.21 -7.23 -5.62
C GLY A 291 20.71 -5.80 -5.58
N PHE A 292 21.94 -5.59 -6.02
CA PHE A 292 22.56 -4.28 -6.21
C PHE A 292 22.30 -3.83 -7.65
N GLY A 293 21.52 -2.77 -7.84
CA GLY A 293 21.50 -2.00 -9.09
C GLY A 293 22.52 -0.87 -9.01
N MET A 294 23.36 -0.73 -10.02
CA MET A 294 24.29 0.40 -10.16
C MET A 294 23.80 1.31 -11.30
N PHE A 295 23.63 2.61 -11.02
CA PHE A 295 23.54 3.64 -12.04
C PHE A 295 24.94 3.86 -12.62
N GLY A 296 25.08 3.77 -13.94
CA GLY A 296 26.28 4.20 -14.64
C GLY A 296 25.89 5.01 -15.87
N VAL A 297 25.88 6.35 -15.74
CA VAL A 297 25.80 7.26 -16.89
C VAL A 297 27.11 8.05 -16.92
N GLY A 298 28.00 7.72 -17.86
CA GLY A 298 29.29 8.39 -18.12
C GLY A 298 30.27 8.46 -16.93
N ASP A 299 31.25 7.55 -16.86
CA ASP A 299 32.38 7.48 -15.89
C ASP A 299 32.07 7.68 -14.39
N ARG A 300 30.81 7.85 -13.99
CA ARG A 300 30.36 8.01 -12.61
C ARG A 300 29.39 6.90 -12.26
N ALA A 301 29.83 6.04 -11.36
CA ALA A 301 29.04 5.00 -10.73
C ALA A 301 28.28 5.59 -9.53
N MET A 302 26.96 5.57 -9.56
CA MET A 302 26.13 5.83 -8.39
C MET A 302 25.48 4.51 -7.96
N GLY A 303 25.94 3.97 -6.83
CA GLY A 303 25.40 2.73 -6.28
C GLY A 303 24.12 3.00 -5.48
N PHE A 304 23.06 2.24 -5.74
CA PHE A 304 21.90 2.22 -4.85
C PHE A 304 22.24 1.41 -3.59
N PHE A 305 22.06 2.00 -2.42
CA PHE A 305 22.12 1.27 -1.16
C PHE A 305 20.75 0.65 -0.85
N TYR A 306 20.54 -0.61 -1.24
CA TYR A 306 19.54 -1.44 -0.58
C TYR A 306 20.06 -1.78 0.82
N ARG A 307 19.72 -0.98 1.84
CA ARG A 307 19.74 -1.51 3.21
C ARG A 307 18.48 -2.33 3.40
N GLY A 308 18.57 -3.62 3.07
CA GLY A 308 17.68 -4.59 3.68
C GLY A 308 17.83 -4.51 5.19
N PHE A 309 16.74 -4.28 5.91
CA PHE A 309 16.70 -4.58 7.34
C PHE A 309 16.93 -6.08 7.48
N GLN A 310 18.15 -6.46 7.86
CA GLN A 310 18.35 -7.75 8.52
C GLN A 310 17.70 -7.65 9.90
N ARG A 311 16.92 -8.67 10.25
CA ARG A 311 16.26 -8.83 11.55
C ARG A 311 17.22 -8.61 12.72
#